data_AF-A0A183E7I3-F1
#
_entry.id   AF-A0A183E7I3-F1
#
_cell.length_a   1.000
_cell.length_b   1.000
_cell.length_c   1.000
_cell.angle_alpha   90.00
_cell.angle_beta   90.00
_cell.angle_gamma   90.00
#
_symmetry.space_group_name_H-M   'P 1'
#
loop_
_entity.id
_entity.type
_entity.pdbx_description
1 polymer ?
#
loop_
_entity_poly.entity_id
_entity_poly.type
_entity_poly.pdbx_seq_one_letter_code
_entity_poly.pdbx_strand_id
1 'polypeptide(L)'
;MAARIDEEETLVRSLEEMLHKTYSTEHTASSDVARSFNLAVTRLKNQMTLVSALDVAKGRVVECLQRVSDLMDLRTCADGVSVAMEQEDYELAARHIHKFLTLDTAVFQMGEQAEAKDTGQSMGRSYEILREAAAEMKSIVEKRFDQAVESNDVASIQRFFKLFPLLNEHANGIRRFGDYLCAEISKLAERNYKVILSVL
;
A
#
# COMPACT_ATOMS: atom_id res chain seq x y z
N MET A 1 10.00 -8.24 27.69
CA MET A 1 8.64 -8.83 27.79
C MET A 1 8.46 -9.52 29.13
N ALA A 2 9.38 -10.39 29.57
CA ALA A 2 9.34 -11.01 30.90
C ALA A 2 9.30 -10.01 32.08
N ALA A 3 10.10 -8.93 32.04
CA ALA A 3 10.08 -7.89 33.08
C ALA A 3 8.76 -7.10 33.18
N ARG A 4 7.95 -7.07 32.10
CA ARG A 4 6.62 -6.41 32.11
C ARG A 4 5.55 -7.27 32.78
N ILE A 5 5.67 -8.60 32.67
CA ILE A 5 4.70 -9.54 33.24
C ILE A 5 4.89 -9.61 34.77
N ASP A 6 6.14 -9.57 35.24
CA ASP A 6 6.49 -9.57 36.67
C ASP A 6 6.02 -8.29 37.40
N GLU A 7 6.12 -7.13 36.75
CA GLU A 7 5.59 -5.85 37.27
C GLU A 7 4.05 -5.80 37.27
N GLU A 8 3.40 -6.43 36.30
CA GLU A 8 1.94 -6.50 36.23
C GLU A 8 1.38 -7.45 37.31
N GLU A 9 2.01 -8.61 37.53
CA GLU A 9 1.65 -9.56 38.59
C GLU A 9 1.83 -8.95 39.98
N THR A 10 2.90 -8.18 40.21
CA THR A 10 3.11 -7.51 41.52
C THR A 10 2.08 -6.41 41.78
N LEU A 11 1.61 -5.71 40.75
CA LEU A 11 0.52 -4.72 40.87
C LEU A 11 -0.83 -5.37 41.14
N VAL A 12 -1.15 -6.47 40.45
CA VAL A 12 -2.38 -7.25 40.68
C VAL A 12 -2.39 -7.79 42.10
N ARG A 13 -1.27 -8.36 42.58
CA ARG A 13 -1.15 -8.88 43.94
C ARG A 13 -1.29 -7.79 45.01
N SER A 14 -0.75 -6.60 44.75
CA SER A 14 -0.89 -5.43 45.62
C SER A 14 -2.34 -4.91 45.67
N LEU A 15 -3.08 -4.96 44.55
CA LEU A 15 -4.51 -4.64 44.51
C LEU A 15 -5.35 -5.68 45.27
N GLU A 16 -5.06 -6.97 45.10
CA GLU A 16 -5.73 -8.08 45.78
C GLU A 16 -5.55 -7.99 47.31
N GLU A 17 -4.31 -7.74 47.77
CA GLU A 17 -4.00 -7.53 49.19
C GLU A 17 -4.73 -6.30 49.76
N MET A 18 -4.95 -5.26 48.95
CA MET A 18 -5.63 -4.04 49.35
C MET A 18 -7.16 -4.24 49.45
N LEU A 19 -7.75 -4.98 48.51
CA LEU A 19 -9.16 -5.34 48.51
C LEU A 19 -9.53 -6.19 49.73
N HIS A 20 -8.62 -7.10 50.11
CA HIS A 20 -8.78 -7.94 51.29
C HIS A 20 -8.74 -7.14 52.60
N LYS A 21 -7.92 -6.08 52.66
CA LYS A 21 -7.88 -5.15 53.81
C LYS A 21 -9.14 -4.29 53.91
N THR A 22 -9.80 -3.95 52.80
CA THR A 22 -11.07 -3.20 52.76
C THR A 22 -12.23 -3.97 53.40
N TYR A 23 -12.24 -5.30 53.27
CA TYR A 23 -13.29 -6.15 53.85
C TYR A 23 -13.21 -6.32 55.37
N SER A 24 -12.11 -5.93 56.01
CA SER A 24 -11.79 -6.37 57.38
C SER A 24 -11.83 -5.26 58.45
N THR A 25 -12.05 -3.98 58.13
CA THR A 25 -11.97 -2.89 59.13
C THR A 25 -13.04 -1.81 58.97
N GLU A 26 -14.14 -1.97 59.71
CA GLU A 26 -15.12 -0.92 59.95
C GLU A 26 -14.70 -0.05 61.16
N HIS A 27 -14.58 1.27 60.94
CA HIS A 27 -14.84 2.36 61.91
C HIS A 27 -13.74 3.27 62.50
N THR A 28 -12.43 3.12 62.28
CA THR A 28 -11.47 4.21 62.65
C THR A 28 -10.42 4.55 61.57
N ALA A 29 -10.41 3.81 60.46
CA ALA A 29 -9.38 3.86 59.41
C ALA A 29 -9.75 4.71 58.18
N SER A 30 -10.87 5.45 58.20
CA SER A 30 -11.44 6.10 57.00
C SER A 30 -10.49 7.11 56.32
N SER A 31 -9.75 7.91 57.11
CA SER A 31 -8.79 8.89 56.57
C SER A 31 -7.52 8.22 55.99
N ASP A 32 -6.97 7.22 56.68
CA ASP A 32 -5.75 6.52 56.25
C ASP A 32 -6.00 5.60 55.05
N VAL A 33 -7.18 4.98 54.98
CA VAL A 33 -7.64 4.20 53.83
C VAL A 33 -7.87 5.12 52.63
N ALA A 34 -8.54 6.26 52.80
CA ALA A 34 -8.72 7.24 51.73
C ALA A 34 -7.38 7.78 51.21
N ARG A 35 -6.42 8.05 52.11
CA ARG A 35 -5.08 8.51 51.73
C ARG A 35 -4.30 7.44 50.96
N SER A 36 -4.36 6.18 51.40
CA SER A 36 -3.70 5.05 50.74
C SER A 36 -4.30 4.76 49.36
N PHE A 37 -5.63 4.82 49.25
CA PHE A 37 -6.35 4.69 47.98
C PHE A 37 -5.98 5.81 46.99
N ASN A 38 -6.00 7.07 47.43
CA ASN A 38 -5.62 8.21 46.57
C ASN A 38 -4.16 8.13 46.09
N LEU A 39 -3.24 7.63 46.93
CA LEU A 39 -1.86 7.40 46.54
C LEU A 39 -1.73 6.30 45.48
N ALA A 40 -2.49 5.20 45.61
CA ALA A 40 -2.55 4.14 44.60
C ALA A 40 -3.13 4.65 43.27
N VAL A 41 -4.21 5.42 43.31
CA VAL A 41 -4.81 6.06 42.12
C VAL A 41 -3.82 7.00 41.42
N THR A 42 -3.06 7.78 42.18
CA THR A 42 -2.05 8.69 41.61
C THR A 42 -0.89 7.92 40.98
N ARG A 43 -0.44 6.83 41.60
CA ARG A 43 0.58 5.95 41.03
C ARG A 43 0.12 5.30 39.72
N LEU A 44 -1.09 4.75 39.70
CA LEU A 44 -1.68 4.17 38.50
C LEU A 44 -1.85 5.21 37.39
N LYS A 45 -2.29 6.42 37.72
CA LYS A 45 -2.41 7.52 36.76
C LYS A 45 -1.05 7.88 36.15
N ASN A 46 -0.01 7.98 36.97
CA ASN A 46 1.35 8.27 36.48
C ASN A 46 1.87 7.13 35.58
N GLN A 47 1.66 5.87 35.97
CA GLN A 47 2.04 4.72 35.15
C GLN A 47 1.28 4.70 33.81
N MET A 48 -0.03 4.97 33.81
CA MET A 48 -0.83 5.05 32.60
C MET A 48 -0.34 6.15 31.65
N THR A 49 0.08 7.31 32.17
CA THR A 49 0.65 8.37 31.33
C THR A 49 1.99 7.96 30.69
N LEU A 50 2.82 7.19 31.39
CA LEU A 50 4.07 6.66 30.84
C LEU A 50 3.82 5.62 29.75
N VAL A 51 2.85 4.73 29.97
CA VAL A 51 2.44 3.73 28.96
C VAL A 51 1.88 4.42 27.72
N SER A 52 1.01 5.41 27.89
CA SER A 52 0.45 6.18 26.77
C SER A 52 1.54 6.94 25.99
N ALA A 53 2.49 7.56 26.69
CA ALA A 53 3.63 8.23 26.03
C ALA A 53 4.50 7.24 25.24
N LEU A 54 4.71 6.03 25.78
CA LEU A 54 5.44 4.97 25.10
C LEU A 54 4.68 4.43 23.88
N ASP A 55 3.36 4.27 23.96
CA ASP A 55 2.53 3.84 22.83
C ASP A 55 2.56 4.86 21.70
N VAL A 56 2.53 6.16 22.03
CA VAL A 56 2.73 7.24 21.04
C VAL A 56 4.12 7.15 20.40
N ALA A 57 5.17 6.97 21.21
CA ALA A 57 6.53 6.82 20.70
C ALA A 57 6.67 5.58 19.79
N LYS A 58 6.08 4.45 20.19
CA LYS A 58 6.04 3.21 19.39
C LYS A 58 5.29 3.43 18.08
N GLY A 59 4.14 4.11 18.11
CA GLY A 59 3.37 4.45 16.91
C GLY A 59 4.20 5.27 15.92
N ARG A 60 4.92 6.28 16.40
CA ARG A 60 5.83 7.09 15.56
C ARG A 60 6.97 6.29 14.97
N VAL A 61 7.55 5.34 15.72
CA VAL A 61 8.60 4.46 15.19
C VAL A 61 8.06 3.55 14.09
N VAL A 62 6.89 2.96 14.28
CA VAL A 62 6.24 2.12 13.25
C VAL A 62 5.95 2.94 12.00
N GLU A 63 5.45 4.16 12.14
CA GLU A 63 5.21 5.07 11.02
C GLU A 63 6.51 5.41 10.29
N CYS A 64 7.59 5.72 11.02
CA CYS A 64 8.90 5.99 10.42
C CYS A 64 9.45 4.78 9.66
N LEU A 65 9.31 3.57 10.21
CA LEU A 65 9.71 2.33 9.54
C LEU A 65 8.93 2.09 8.26
N GLN A 66 7.61 2.33 8.28
CA GLN A 66 6.78 2.25 7.09
C GLN A 66 7.25 3.24 6.02
N ARG A 67 7.51 4.50 6.41
CA ARG A 67 8.05 5.52 5.50
C ARG A 67 9.37 5.10 4.87
N VAL A 68 10.32 4.57 5.66
CA VAL A 68 11.60 4.09 5.13
C VAL A 68 11.39 2.93 4.15
N SER A 69 10.46 2.02 4.44
CA SER A 69 10.09 0.93 3.53
C SER A 69 9.54 1.47 2.21
N ASP A 70 8.62 2.44 2.26
CA ASP A 70 8.01 3.04 1.07
C ASP A 70 9.06 3.77 0.21
N LEU A 71 10.05 4.42 0.85
CA LEU A 71 11.17 5.07 0.16
C LEU A 71 12.10 4.07 -0.52
N MET A 72 12.41 2.96 0.14
CA MET A 72 13.19 1.88 -0.46
C MET A 72 12.46 1.31 -1.67
N ASP A 73 11.15 1.07 -1.53
CA ASP A 73 10.30 0.57 -2.59
C ASP A 73 10.22 1.52 -3.80
N LEU A 74 10.10 2.83 -3.57
CA LEU A 74 10.10 3.84 -4.63
C LEU A 74 11.39 3.77 -5.45
N ARG A 75 12.54 3.72 -4.77
CA ARG A 75 13.84 3.63 -5.43
C ARG A 75 13.97 2.33 -6.22
N THR A 76 13.61 1.20 -5.63
CA THR A 76 13.64 -0.09 -6.32
C THR A 76 12.70 -0.13 -7.53
N CYS A 77 11.55 0.56 -7.48
CA CYS A 77 10.68 0.69 -8.64
C CYS A 77 11.31 1.55 -9.73
N ALA A 78 11.94 2.67 -9.37
CA ALA A 78 12.61 3.55 -10.34
C ALA A 78 13.80 2.86 -11.03
N ASP A 79 14.63 2.15 -10.25
CA ASP A 79 15.76 1.41 -10.81
C ASP A 79 15.28 0.19 -11.62
N GLY A 80 14.27 -0.53 -11.11
CA GLY A 80 13.73 -1.73 -11.75
C GLY A 80 12.94 -1.46 -13.02
N VAL A 81 12.19 -0.35 -13.09
CA VAL A 81 11.41 -0.02 -14.29
C VAL A 81 12.32 0.26 -15.48
N SER A 82 13.40 1.03 -15.31
CA SER A 82 14.33 1.34 -16.41
C SER A 82 14.96 0.07 -16.97
N VAL A 83 15.42 -0.83 -16.10
CA VAL A 83 16.01 -2.12 -16.51
C VAL A 83 14.97 -3.02 -17.21
N ALA A 84 13.76 -3.11 -16.69
CA ALA A 84 12.70 -3.92 -17.28
C ALA A 84 12.27 -3.40 -18.65
N MET A 85 12.23 -2.06 -18.83
CA MET A 85 11.94 -1.44 -20.12
C MET A 85 13.04 -1.70 -21.15
N GLU A 86 14.31 -1.64 -20.76
CA GLU A 86 15.45 -1.98 -21.63
C GLU A 86 15.46 -3.45 -22.05
N GLN A 87 15.00 -4.36 -21.19
CA GLN A 87 14.92 -5.80 -21.47
C GLN A 87 13.67 -6.20 -22.27
N GLU A 88 12.80 -5.24 -22.61
CA GLU A 88 11.46 -5.49 -23.18
C GLU A 88 10.57 -6.41 -22.30
N ASP A 89 10.84 -6.48 -21.00
CA ASP A 89 9.98 -7.16 -20.01
C ASP A 89 8.88 -6.20 -19.54
N TYR A 90 7.88 -6.07 -20.39
CA TYR A 90 6.75 -5.17 -20.18
C TYR A 90 5.89 -5.57 -18.97
N GLU A 91 5.81 -6.85 -18.62
CA GLU A 91 5.09 -7.31 -17.43
C GLU A 91 5.77 -6.83 -16.15
N LEU A 92 7.08 -7.00 -16.06
CA LEU A 92 7.84 -6.55 -14.89
C LEU A 92 7.82 -5.02 -14.77
N ALA A 93 7.99 -4.31 -15.89
CA ALA A 93 7.89 -2.85 -15.93
C ALA A 93 6.51 -2.37 -15.45
N ALA A 94 5.43 -2.98 -15.95
CA ALA A 94 4.07 -2.64 -15.54
C ALA A 94 3.82 -2.91 -14.04
N ARG A 95 4.43 -3.94 -13.46
CA ARG A 95 4.35 -4.21 -12.01
C ARG A 95 5.04 -3.13 -11.19
N HIS A 96 6.23 -2.67 -11.60
CA HIS A 96 6.93 -1.57 -10.94
C HIS A 96 6.12 -0.27 -11.01
N ILE A 97 5.56 0.04 -12.19
CA ILE A 97 4.68 1.20 -12.39
C ILE A 97 3.41 1.09 -11.56
N HIS A 98 2.76 -0.07 -11.52
CA HIS A 98 1.54 -0.27 -10.74
C HIS A 98 1.79 -0.08 -9.23
N LYS A 99 2.91 -0.61 -8.72
CA LYS A 99 3.34 -0.40 -7.34
C LYS A 99 3.56 1.09 -7.07
N PHE A 100 4.25 1.79 -7.98
CA PHE A 100 4.41 3.24 -7.91
C PHE A 100 3.07 3.99 -7.87
N LEU A 101 2.14 3.71 -8.78
CA LEU A 101 0.81 4.36 -8.80
C LEU A 101 0.00 4.10 -7.52
N THR A 102 0.22 2.95 -6.87
CA THR A 102 -0.39 2.63 -5.57
C THR A 102 0.29 3.39 -4.43
N LEU A 103 1.62 3.49 -4.44
CA LEU A 103 2.41 4.24 -3.45
C LEU A 103 2.17 5.76 -3.55
N ASP A 104 1.99 6.29 -4.76
CA ASP A 104 1.77 7.72 -5.05
C ASP A 104 0.56 8.26 -4.28
N THR A 105 -0.52 7.46 -4.15
CA THR A 105 -1.70 7.85 -3.35
C THR A 105 -1.43 7.96 -1.84
N ALA A 106 -0.44 7.24 -1.32
CA ALA A 106 -0.08 7.26 0.10
C ALA A 106 0.99 8.32 0.43
N VAL A 107 1.90 8.60 -0.50
CA VAL A 107 3.06 9.47 -0.26
C VAL A 107 2.79 10.94 -0.62
N PHE A 108 1.90 11.26 -1.57
CA PHE A 108 1.57 12.66 -1.91
C PHE A 108 0.87 13.43 -0.79
N GLN A 109 0.25 12.77 0.19
CA GLN A 109 -0.29 13.44 1.38
C GLN A 109 0.80 13.96 2.34
N MET A 110 2.08 13.65 2.11
CA MET A 110 3.18 13.99 3.03
C MET A 110 4.26 14.90 2.45
N GLY A 111 4.26 15.16 1.13
CA GLY A 111 5.28 15.99 0.47
C GLY A 111 5.31 17.46 0.91
N GLU A 112 4.20 17.99 1.48
CA GLU A 112 4.14 19.37 1.94
C GLU A 112 4.84 19.63 3.29
N GLN A 113 5.27 18.60 4.04
CA GLN A 113 5.86 18.78 5.38
C GLN A 113 7.37 18.50 5.49
N ALA A 114 8.03 17.97 4.46
CA ALA A 114 9.43 17.53 4.56
C ALA A 114 10.41 18.55 3.96
N GLU A 115 10.74 19.61 4.72
CA GLU A 115 11.87 20.53 4.44
C GLU A 115 13.25 19.88 4.69
N ALA A 116 13.53 18.74 4.04
CA ALA A 116 14.87 18.14 4.00
C ALA A 116 15.43 18.27 2.58
N LYS A 117 16.16 19.37 2.33
CA LYS A 117 16.64 19.82 1.01
C LYS A 117 17.51 18.83 0.23
N ASP A 118 18.06 17.80 0.87
CA ASP A 118 18.99 16.84 0.23
C ASP A 118 18.31 15.50 -0.10
N THR A 119 17.52 14.96 0.83
CA THR A 119 16.72 13.74 0.59
C THR A 119 15.56 14.00 -0.39
N GLY A 120 14.99 15.22 -0.39
CA GLY A 120 13.93 15.60 -1.31
C GLY A 120 14.32 15.53 -2.79
N GLN A 121 15.59 15.77 -3.13
CA GLN A 121 16.06 15.80 -4.52
C GLN A 121 16.17 14.39 -5.12
N SER A 122 16.71 13.42 -4.37
CA SER A 122 16.78 12.02 -4.81
C SER A 122 15.39 11.40 -4.96
N MET A 123 14.44 11.80 -4.09
CA MET A 123 13.05 11.37 -4.20
C MET A 123 12.40 11.95 -5.46
N GLY A 124 12.47 13.28 -5.64
CA GLY A 124 11.91 13.95 -6.82
C GLY A 124 12.41 13.34 -8.13
N ARG A 125 13.71 13.02 -8.22
CA ARG A 125 14.28 12.33 -9.39
C ARG A 125 13.67 10.94 -9.62
N SER A 126 13.48 10.15 -8.57
CA SER A 126 12.88 8.80 -8.69
C SER A 126 11.42 8.88 -9.16
N TYR A 127 10.68 9.88 -8.66
CA TYR A 127 9.32 10.19 -9.11
C TYR A 127 9.28 10.60 -10.59
N GLU A 128 10.19 11.48 -11.02
CA GLU A 128 10.28 11.93 -12.41
C GLU A 128 10.56 10.76 -13.35
N ILE A 129 11.53 9.90 -13.01
CA ILE A 129 11.87 8.69 -13.78
C ILE A 129 10.65 7.77 -13.89
N LEU A 130 9.96 7.49 -12.78
CA LEU A 130 8.78 6.62 -12.77
C LEU A 130 7.62 7.20 -13.57
N ARG A 131 7.41 8.52 -13.51
CA ARG A 131 6.37 9.20 -14.29
C ARG A 131 6.68 9.15 -15.78
N GLU A 132 7.93 9.39 -16.17
CA GLU A 132 8.38 9.31 -17.55
C GLU A 132 8.26 7.88 -18.10
N ALA A 133 8.77 6.90 -17.36
CA ALA A 133 8.64 5.49 -17.70
C ALA A 133 7.18 5.05 -17.80
N ALA A 134 6.30 5.52 -16.91
CA ALA A 134 4.86 5.24 -16.99
C ALA A 134 4.21 5.82 -18.26
N ALA A 135 4.58 7.05 -18.66
CA ALA A 135 4.07 7.67 -19.87
C ALA A 135 4.58 6.95 -21.14
N GLU A 136 5.86 6.60 -21.16
CA GLU A 136 6.48 5.85 -22.25
C GLU A 136 5.85 4.46 -22.39
N MET A 137 5.70 3.75 -21.27
CA MET A 137 5.10 2.42 -21.21
C MET A 137 3.67 2.40 -21.75
N LYS A 138 2.85 3.42 -21.45
CA LYS A 138 1.51 3.56 -22.04
C LYS A 138 1.57 3.62 -23.56
N SER A 139 2.46 4.45 -24.11
CA SER A 139 2.64 4.55 -25.57
C SER A 139 3.08 3.22 -26.19
N ILE A 140 3.99 2.50 -25.54
CA ILE A 140 4.49 1.21 -26.04
C ILE A 140 3.40 0.14 -26.00
N VAL A 141 2.66 0.02 -24.89
CA VAL A 141 1.57 -0.96 -24.76
C VAL A 141 0.49 -0.73 -25.80
N GLU A 142 0.10 0.53 -26.05
CA GLU A 142 -0.87 0.84 -27.10
C GLU A 142 -0.38 0.44 -28.49
N LYS A 143 0.85 0.82 -28.85
CA LYS A 143 1.43 0.48 -30.16
C LYS A 143 1.57 -1.03 -30.35
N ARG A 144 2.09 -1.74 -29.35
CA ARG A 144 2.29 -3.20 -29.42
C ARG A 144 0.94 -3.93 -29.44
N PHE A 145 -0.09 -3.41 -28.76
CA PHE A 145 -1.44 -3.96 -28.85
C PHE A 145 -2.02 -3.80 -30.26
N ASP A 146 -1.94 -2.61 -30.85
CA ASP A 146 -2.45 -2.36 -32.21
C ASP A 146 -1.71 -3.24 -33.25
N GLN A 147 -0.39 -3.40 -33.12
CA GLN A 147 0.40 -4.32 -33.94
C GLN A 147 -0.02 -5.79 -33.77
N ALA A 148 -0.33 -6.22 -32.55
CA ALA A 148 -0.82 -7.57 -32.29
C ALA A 148 -2.21 -7.80 -32.93
N VAL A 149 -3.06 -6.77 -32.96
CA VAL A 149 -4.35 -6.79 -33.66
C VAL A 149 -4.17 -6.90 -35.17
N GLU A 150 -3.26 -6.12 -35.76
CA GLU A 150 -2.96 -6.18 -37.21
C GLU A 150 -2.41 -7.54 -37.64
N SER A 151 -1.51 -8.12 -36.84
CA SER A 151 -0.92 -9.44 -37.09
C SER A 151 -1.83 -10.61 -36.72
N ASN A 152 -3.01 -10.35 -36.15
CA ASN A 152 -3.95 -11.35 -35.61
C ASN A 152 -3.30 -12.32 -34.60
N ASP A 153 -2.33 -11.85 -33.83
CA ASP A 153 -1.70 -12.63 -32.75
C ASP A 153 -2.53 -12.54 -31.47
N VAL A 154 -3.42 -13.53 -31.29
CA VAL A 154 -4.31 -13.63 -30.12
C VAL A 154 -3.52 -13.71 -28.80
N ALA A 155 -2.34 -14.35 -28.78
CA ALA A 155 -1.55 -14.49 -27.57
C ALA A 155 -0.98 -13.14 -27.12
N SER A 156 -0.43 -12.37 -28.06
CA SER A 156 0.07 -11.02 -27.77
C SER A 156 -1.06 -10.06 -27.41
N ILE A 157 -2.21 -10.12 -28.07
CA ILE A 157 -3.39 -9.30 -27.73
C ILE A 157 -3.78 -9.53 -26.26
N GLN A 158 -3.89 -10.79 -25.82
CA GLN A 158 -4.23 -11.11 -24.43
C GLN A 158 -3.15 -10.68 -23.44
N ARG A 159 -1.87 -10.78 -23.83
CA ARG A 159 -0.72 -10.36 -23.02
C ARG A 159 -0.75 -8.85 -22.77
N PHE A 160 -0.82 -8.04 -23.83
CA PHE A 160 -0.85 -6.58 -23.72
C PHE A 160 -2.16 -6.06 -23.10
N PHE A 161 -3.29 -6.75 -23.30
CA PHE A 161 -4.55 -6.39 -22.66
C PHE A 161 -4.45 -6.37 -21.12
N LYS A 162 -3.71 -7.32 -20.53
CA LYS A 162 -3.51 -7.40 -19.07
C LYS A 162 -2.65 -6.27 -18.51
N LEU A 163 -1.91 -5.55 -19.36
CA LEU A 163 -1.05 -4.45 -18.92
C LEU A 163 -1.82 -3.13 -18.75
N PHE A 164 -2.90 -2.91 -19.50
CA PHE A 164 -3.72 -1.69 -19.37
C PHE A 164 -4.24 -1.45 -17.94
N PRO A 165 -4.79 -2.46 -17.23
CA PRO A 165 -5.17 -2.30 -15.82
C PRO A 165 -4.02 -1.89 -14.89
N LEU A 166 -2.82 -2.41 -15.12
CA LEU A 166 -1.66 -2.11 -14.28
C LEU A 166 -1.20 -0.66 -14.44
N LEU A 167 -1.42 -0.07 -15.62
CA LEU A 167 -1.11 1.32 -15.96
C LEU A 167 -2.24 2.31 -15.65
N ASN A 168 -3.32 1.84 -14.99
CA ASN A 168 -4.53 2.60 -14.71
C ASN A 168 -5.27 3.10 -15.98
N GLU A 169 -5.08 2.42 -17.11
CA GLU A 169 -5.65 2.75 -18.44
C GLU A 169 -6.79 1.80 -18.82
N HIS A 170 -7.67 1.49 -17.86
CA HIS A 170 -8.77 0.54 -18.03
C HIS A 170 -9.70 0.93 -19.19
N ALA A 171 -10.09 2.20 -19.27
CA ALA A 171 -11.03 2.68 -20.28
C ALA A 171 -10.46 2.56 -21.70
N ASN A 172 -9.20 2.92 -21.89
CA ASN A 172 -8.53 2.79 -23.18
C ASN A 172 -8.37 1.33 -23.60
N GLY A 173 -7.95 0.45 -22.68
CA GLY A 173 -7.84 -0.98 -22.94
C GLY A 173 -9.17 -1.63 -23.35
N ILE A 174 -10.26 -1.31 -22.63
CA ILE A 174 -11.61 -1.82 -22.94
C ILE A 174 -12.09 -1.32 -24.30
N ARG A 175 -11.89 -0.03 -24.61
CA ARG A 175 -12.29 0.53 -25.89
C ARG A 175 -11.58 -0.17 -27.06
N ARG A 176 -10.25 -0.27 -27.00
CA ARG A 176 -9.44 -0.92 -28.05
C ARG A 176 -9.80 -2.39 -28.23
N PHE A 177 -10.01 -3.11 -27.13
CA PHE A 177 -10.43 -4.52 -27.17
C PHE A 177 -11.85 -4.68 -27.72
N GLY A 178 -12.76 -3.77 -27.38
CA GLY A 178 -14.12 -3.72 -27.95
C GLY A 178 -14.09 -3.50 -29.46
N ASP A 179 -13.29 -2.53 -29.94
CA ASP A 179 -13.11 -2.24 -31.36
C ASP A 179 -12.57 -3.48 -32.11
N TYR A 180 -11.59 -4.18 -31.53
CA TYR A 180 -11.08 -5.45 -32.05
C TYR A 180 -12.17 -6.52 -32.19
N LEU A 181 -12.97 -6.74 -31.14
CA LEU A 181 -14.04 -7.74 -31.18
C LEU A 181 -15.10 -7.41 -32.22
N CYS A 182 -15.50 -6.14 -32.34
CA CYS A 182 -16.45 -5.69 -33.36
C CYS A 182 -15.95 -5.99 -34.79
N ALA A 183 -14.66 -5.72 -35.06
CA ALA A 183 -14.04 -6.02 -36.34
C ALA A 183 -14.02 -7.54 -36.61
N GLU A 184 -13.68 -8.34 -35.60
CA GLU A 184 -13.56 -9.79 -35.76
C GLU A 184 -14.93 -10.48 -35.95
N ILE A 185 -15.96 -10.01 -35.24
CA ILE A 185 -17.35 -10.44 -35.44
C ILE A 185 -17.83 -10.09 -36.85
N SER A 186 -17.50 -8.89 -37.35
CA SER A 186 -17.87 -8.46 -38.71
C SER A 186 -17.23 -9.36 -39.78
N LYS A 187 -15.93 -9.64 -39.66
CA LYS A 187 -15.24 -10.59 -40.56
C LYS A 187 -15.84 -11.99 -40.50
N LEU A 188 -16.22 -12.47 -39.31
CA LEU A 188 -16.85 -13.78 -39.13
C LEU A 188 -18.23 -13.80 -39.81
N ALA A 189 -19.04 -12.76 -39.62
CA ALA A 189 -20.35 -12.64 -40.25
C ALA A 189 -20.25 -12.64 -41.78
N GLU A 190 -19.31 -11.90 -42.35
CA GLU A 190 -19.07 -11.87 -43.80
C GLU A 190 -18.63 -13.23 -44.35
N ARG A 191 -17.74 -13.93 -43.65
CA ARG A 191 -17.33 -15.30 -44.03
C ARG A 191 -18.52 -16.25 -44.03
N ASN A 192 -19.31 -16.24 -42.96
CA ASN A 192 -20.49 -17.09 -42.84
C ASN A 192 -21.53 -16.79 -43.92
N TYR A 193 -21.76 -15.51 -44.22
CA TYR A 193 -22.66 -15.09 -45.29
C TYR A 193 -22.22 -15.62 -46.67
N LYS A 194 -20.92 -15.52 -46.99
CA LYS A 194 -20.37 -16.06 -48.24
C LYS A 194 -20.53 -17.58 -48.35
N VAL A 195 -20.30 -18.30 -47.25
CA VAL A 195 -20.51 -19.76 -47.21
C VAL A 195 -21.96 -20.12 -47.49
N ILE A 196 -22.92 -19.44 -46.84
CA ILE A 196 -24.35 -19.66 -47.08
C ILE A 196 -24.71 -19.40 -48.55
N LEU A 197 -24.18 -18.32 -49.14
CA LEU A 197 -24.44 -17.97 -50.55
C LEU A 197 -23.85 -18.98 -51.54
N SER A 198 -22.80 -19.72 -51.16
CA SER A 198 -22.18 -20.74 -52.02
C SER A 198 -22.86 -22.11 -51.97
N VAL A 199 -23.72 -22.33 -50.97
CA VAL A 199 -24.45 -23.60 -50.77
C VAL A 199 -25.87 -23.54 -51.35
N LEU A 200 -26.37 -22.33 -51.62
CA LEU A 200 -27.61 -22.05 -52.36
C LEU A 200 -27.36 -22.00 -53.88
#